data_AF-A0A2D4ZV23-F1
#
_entry.id   AF-A0A2D4ZV23-F1
#
_cell.length_a   1.000
_cell.length_b   1.000
_cell.length_c   1.000
_cell.angle_alpha   90.00
_cell.angle_beta   90.00
_cell.angle_gamma   90.00
#
_symmetry.space_group_name_H-M   'P 1'
#
loop_
_entity.id
_entity.type
_entity.pdbx_description
1 polymer ?
#
loop_
_entity_poly.entity_id
_entity_poly.type
_entity_poly.pdbx_seq_one_letter_code
_entity_poly.pdbx_strand_id
1 'polypeptide(L)'
;MKKILASTLVLSFILTLTLNPTSGISWNATGHRVIAAIAWDHLTPTAKENIMTILKQAPEDSDLMDFYDAESEHADKYYFMNASFWPDVVRDRDEQARYDKYHKGPWHYVGSYWKQTESGPVEAEGFVDDEHIVERISLFRETLNSEETSAEEKAIQIAWILHLVGDIHMPLHNTSRVTEDTPDGDRGGNSFRFGDSWPWNLHAYWDGIIDVANPKGDDVEDFEYYLSNAEMIKTKHPKSEFNGLIDLQDSQVWNNEGKEITMKKVYPEDLKQNEQPSEEYKEMAYNMAQKRMALSGYRMAEFLNQIFGK
;
A
#
# COMPACT_ATOMS: atom_id res chain seq x y z
N MET A 1 -7.16 9.55 -72.53
CA MET A 1 -8.33 9.70 -71.63
C MET A 1 -8.06 8.89 -70.37
N LYS A 2 -8.17 9.56 -69.23
CA LYS A 2 -7.92 9.10 -67.85
C LYS A 2 -8.61 7.77 -67.54
N LYS A 3 -7.89 6.83 -66.92
CA LYS A 3 -8.44 5.94 -65.90
C LYS A 3 -7.42 5.80 -64.77
N ILE A 4 -7.73 6.51 -63.70
CA ILE A 4 -7.10 6.45 -62.38
C ILE A 4 -7.57 5.13 -61.75
N LEU A 5 -6.65 4.22 -61.44
CA LEU A 5 -6.90 3.10 -60.54
C LEU A 5 -6.70 3.64 -59.12
N ALA A 6 -7.80 3.97 -58.45
CA ALA A 6 -7.80 4.23 -57.02
C ALA A 6 -7.85 2.89 -56.30
N SER A 7 -6.69 2.45 -55.79
CA SER A 7 -6.62 1.34 -54.83
C SER A 7 -7.05 1.87 -53.47
N THR A 8 -8.28 1.56 -53.06
CA THR A 8 -8.75 1.84 -51.71
C THR A 8 -8.12 0.80 -50.76
N LEU A 9 -6.97 1.12 -50.18
CA LEU A 9 -6.48 0.42 -48.99
C LEU A 9 -7.36 0.84 -47.81
N VAL A 10 -8.30 -0.03 -47.43
CA VAL A 10 -8.97 0.08 -46.13
C VAL A 10 -7.97 -0.44 -45.10
N LEU A 11 -7.23 0.47 -44.47
CA LEU A 11 -6.48 0.17 -43.25
C LEU A 11 -7.52 -0.03 -42.14
N SER A 12 -7.85 -1.27 -41.82
CA SER A 12 -8.54 -1.61 -40.58
C SER A 12 -7.61 -1.31 -39.41
N PHE A 13 -7.81 -0.16 -38.78
CA PHE A 13 -7.18 0.17 -37.51
C PHE A 13 -7.88 -0.67 -36.43
N ILE A 14 -7.34 -1.86 -36.17
CA ILE A 14 -7.72 -2.62 -34.96
C ILE A 14 -7.08 -1.86 -33.80
N LEU A 15 -7.87 -1.00 -33.17
CA LEU A 15 -7.54 -0.41 -31.89
C LEU A 15 -7.58 -1.55 -30.86
N THR A 16 -6.47 -2.23 -30.66
CA THR A 16 -6.26 -3.09 -29.49
C THR A 16 -6.26 -2.17 -28.28
N LEU A 17 -7.43 -2.01 -27.64
CA LEU A 17 -7.49 -1.57 -26.24
C LEU A 17 -6.74 -2.64 -25.44
N THR A 18 -5.46 -2.40 -25.18
CA THR A 18 -4.74 -3.08 -24.11
C THR A 18 -5.35 -2.57 -22.81
N LEU A 19 -6.38 -3.27 -22.34
CA LEU A 19 -6.78 -3.20 -20.94
C LEU A 19 -5.58 -3.73 -20.15
N ASN A 20 -4.66 -2.84 -19.77
CA ASN A 20 -3.69 -3.17 -18.74
C ASN A 20 -4.49 -3.54 -17.50
N PRO A 21 -4.32 -4.74 -16.93
CA PRO A 21 -4.86 -5.00 -15.61
C PRO A 21 -4.19 -3.99 -14.67
N THR A 22 -4.98 -3.08 -14.11
CA THR A 22 -4.57 -2.30 -12.93
C THR A 22 -4.34 -3.32 -11.83
N SER A 23 -3.08 -3.74 -11.71
CA SER A 23 -2.60 -4.67 -10.70
C SER A 23 -2.71 -3.96 -9.35
N GLY A 24 -3.32 -4.60 -8.34
CA GLY A 24 -3.67 -4.00 -7.04
C GLY A 24 -2.52 -3.21 -6.41
N ILE A 25 -2.83 -1.99 -6.00
CA ILE A 25 -1.86 -0.97 -5.61
C ILE A 25 -1.75 -0.83 -4.10
N SER A 26 -2.32 -1.66 -3.23
CA SER A 26 -2.24 -1.41 -1.77
C SER A 26 -2.67 0.00 -1.38
N TRP A 27 -2.48 0.48 -0.14
CA TRP A 27 -2.64 1.93 0.06
C TRP A 27 -1.91 2.64 -1.07
N ASN A 28 -2.62 3.46 -1.83
CA ASN A 28 -2.01 4.00 -3.03
C ASN A 28 -0.88 4.96 -2.64
N ALA A 29 -0.23 5.56 -3.64
CA ALA A 29 0.87 6.47 -3.40
C ALA A 29 0.51 7.60 -2.40
N THR A 30 -0.76 8.04 -2.34
CA THR A 30 -1.26 8.97 -1.32
C THR A 30 -1.26 8.32 0.07
N GLY A 31 -1.89 7.16 0.22
CA GLY A 31 -2.01 6.48 1.51
C GLY A 31 -0.66 6.13 2.15
N HIS A 32 0.30 5.61 1.37
CA HIS A 32 1.66 5.33 1.86
C HIS A 32 2.39 6.58 2.34
N ARG A 33 2.33 7.67 1.57
CA ARG A 33 2.94 8.95 1.98
C ARG A 33 2.29 9.55 3.21
N VAL A 34 0.97 9.43 3.36
CA VAL A 34 0.25 9.86 4.57
C VAL A 34 0.70 9.05 5.79
N ILE A 35 0.77 7.72 5.69
CA ILE A 35 1.27 6.85 6.77
C ILE A 35 2.72 7.21 7.14
N ALA A 36 3.59 7.39 6.13
CA ALA A 36 4.99 7.76 6.33
C ALA A 36 5.13 9.15 6.98
N ALA A 37 4.26 10.10 6.63
CA ALA A 37 4.22 11.41 7.29
C ALA A 37 3.87 11.30 8.78
N ILE A 38 2.88 10.46 9.12
CA ILE A 38 2.52 10.16 10.51
C ILE A 38 3.71 9.54 11.25
N ALA A 39 4.37 8.57 10.63
CA ALA A 39 5.54 7.90 11.20
C ALA A 39 6.69 8.88 11.46
N TRP A 40 7.03 9.70 10.46
CA TRP A 40 8.09 10.71 10.54
C TRP A 40 7.91 11.64 11.73
N ASP A 41 6.68 12.09 12.00
CA ASP A 41 6.40 13.00 13.11
C ASP A 41 6.60 12.36 14.50
N HIS A 42 6.73 11.03 14.55
CA HIS A 42 6.93 10.25 15.78
C HIS A 42 8.30 9.54 15.86
N LEU A 43 9.17 9.71 14.86
CA LEU A 43 10.56 9.26 14.92
C LEU A 43 11.38 10.13 15.87
N THR A 44 12.32 9.52 16.59
CA THR A 44 13.32 10.26 17.37
C THR A 44 14.28 11.00 16.43
N PRO A 45 14.93 12.10 16.86
CA PRO A 45 15.93 12.78 16.04
C PRO A 45 17.06 11.84 15.57
N THR A 46 17.55 10.97 16.46
CA THR A 46 18.57 9.96 16.15
C THR A 46 18.10 8.98 15.09
N ALA A 47 16.86 8.47 15.21
CA ALA A 47 16.30 7.57 14.20
C ALA A 47 16.20 8.25 12.84
N LYS A 48 15.73 9.51 12.78
CA LYS A 48 15.68 10.28 11.52
C LYS A 48 17.06 10.38 10.89
N GLU A 49 18.07 10.81 11.64
CA GLU A 49 19.43 10.99 11.13
C GLU A 49 20.02 9.67 10.61
N ASN A 50 19.90 8.59 11.37
CA ASN A 50 20.42 7.28 11.00
C ASN A 50 19.71 6.70 9.76
N ILE A 51 18.38 6.80 9.71
CA ILE A 51 17.59 6.34 8.56
C ILE A 51 17.97 7.12 7.31
N MET A 52 18.05 8.46 7.38
CA MET A 52 18.37 9.27 6.21
C MET A 52 19.81 9.06 5.73
N THR A 53 20.75 8.85 6.66
CA THR A 53 22.14 8.50 6.31
C THR A 53 22.17 7.22 5.48
N ILE A 54 21.40 6.20 5.87
CA ILE A 54 21.33 4.91 5.18
C ILE A 54 20.56 5.03 3.86
N LEU A 55 19.37 5.64 3.85
CA LEU A 55 18.55 5.80 2.64
C LEU A 55 19.31 6.56 1.53
N LYS A 56 20.21 7.48 1.89
CA LYS A 56 21.07 8.20 0.94
C LYS A 56 22.17 7.34 0.31
N GLN A 57 22.33 6.10 0.74
CA GLN A 57 23.22 5.10 0.14
C GLN A 57 22.47 4.13 -0.79
N ALA A 58 21.22 4.41 -1.17
CA ALA A 58 20.50 3.51 -2.06
C ALA A 58 21.26 3.30 -3.39
N PRO A 59 21.33 2.06 -3.91
CA PRO A 59 21.96 1.78 -5.20
C PRO A 59 21.41 2.68 -6.31
N GLU A 60 22.28 3.14 -7.20
CA GLU A 60 21.87 3.94 -8.38
C GLU A 60 20.82 3.19 -9.22
N ASP A 61 21.00 1.88 -9.42
CA ASP A 61 20.08 1.05 -10.21
C ASP A 61 18.71 0.78 -9.56
N SER A 62 18.49 1.32 -8.34
CA SER A 62 17.19 1.28 -7.68
C SER A 62 16.31 2.50 -8.00
N ASP A 63 16.90 3.59 -8.48
CA ASP A 63 16.26 4.90 -8.67
C ASP A 63 15.59 5.46 -7.40
N LEU A 64 15.86 4.89 -6.23
CA LEU A 64 15.26 5.35 -4.98
C LEU A 64 15.72 6.78 -4.65
N MET A 65 16.97 7.12 -4.95
CA MET A 65 17.53 8.46 -4.76
C MET A 65 16.93 9.53 -5.68
N ASP A 66 16.21 9.16 -6.75
CA ASP A 66 15.54 10.11 -7.63
C ASP A 66 14.42 10.89 -6.91
N PHE A 67 13.96 10.36 -5.78
CA PHE A 67 12.98 11.04 -4.93
C PHE A 67 13.59 12.05 -3.95
N TYR A 68 14.92 12.13 -3.85
CA TYR A 68 15.59 13.06 -2.96
C TYR A 68 15.89 14.39 -3.66
N ASP A 69 15.15 15.43 -3.27
CA ASP A 69 15.40 16.80 -3.69
C ASP A 69 16.09 17.58 -2.56
N ALA A 70 17.39 17.84 -2.73
CA ALA A 70 18.21 18.55 -1.75
C ALA A 70 17.82 20.04 -1.60
N GLU A 71 17.13 20.62 -2.58
CA GLU A 71 16.71 22.02 -2.57
C GLU A 71 15.35 22.22 -1.89
N SER A 72 14.62 21.12 -1.59
CA SER A 72 13.37 21.17 -0.87
C SER A 72 13.57 21.60 0.60
N GLU A 73 12.72 22.50 1.10
CA GLU A 73 12.69 22.92 2.51
C GLU A 73 12.57 21.74 3.48
N HIS A 74 11.93 20.66 3.02
CA HIS A 74 11.69 19.45 3.80
C HIS A 74 12.30 18.20 3.15
N ALA A 75 13.46 18.35 2.49
CA ALA A 75 14.15 17.30 1.71
C ALA A 75 14.08 15.90 2.34
N ASP A 76 14.51 15.76 3.60
CA ASP A 76 14.55 14.46 4.28
C ASP A 76 13.15 13.87 4.55
N LYS A 77 12.19 14.71 4.98
CA LYS A 77 10.80 14.25 5.20
C LYS A 77 10.16 13.87 3.88
N TYR A 78 10.39 14.65 2.83
CA TYR A 78 9.87 14.39 1.49
C TYR A 78 10.40 13.08 0.94
N TYR A 79 11.71 12.86 1.06
CA TYR A 79 12.34 11.63 0.61
C TYR A 79 11.89 10.42 1.42
N PHE A 80 11.77 10.53 2.75
CA PHE A 80 11.23 9.45 3.59
C PHE A 80 9.80 9.08 3.18
N MET A 81 8.94 10.07 2.93
CA MET A 81 7.58 9.83 2.45
C MET A 81 7.59 9.18 1.06
N ASN A 82 8.45 9.64 0.16
CA ASN A 82 8.53 9.07 -1.18
C ASN A 82 9.13 7.66 -1.21
N ALA A 83 10.08 7.35 -0.33
CA ALA A 83 10.62 6.00 -0.20
C ALA A 83 9.53 4.98 0.19
N SER A 84 8.46 5.40 0.87
CA SER A 84 7.34 4.51 1.24
C SER A 84 6.51 4.01 0.06
N PHE A 85 6.51 4.69 -1.09
CA PHE A 85 5.79 4.23 -2.29
C PHE A 85 6.71 3.57 -3.33
N TRP A 86 8.03 3.62 -3.15
CA TRP A 86 9.01 3.07 -4.09
C TRP A 86 8.78 1.58 -4.45
N PRO A 87 8.36 0.69 -3.52
CA PRO A 87 8.08 -0.71 -3.89
C PRO A 87 6.97 -0.88 -4.93
N ASP A 88 6.06 0.08 -5.07
CA ASP A 88 5.07 0.10 -6.16
C ASP A 88 5.65 0.66 -7.47
N VAL A 89 6.66 1.52 -7.41
CA VAL A 89 7.34 2.09 -8.59
C VAL A 89 8.16 1.04 -9.32
N VAL A 90 8.84 0.17 -8.57
CA VAL A 90 9.67 -0.88 -9.17
C VAL A 90 8.86 -1.98 -9.86
N ARG A 91 7.52 -1.90 -9.82
CA ARG A 91 6.61 -2.77 -10.59
C ARG A 91 6.56 -2.43 -12.07
N ASP A 92 7.08 -1.28 -12.47
CA ASP A 92 7.13 -0.87 -13.87
C ASP A 92 8.01 -1.82 -14.70
N ARG A 93 7.38 -2.48 -15.68
CA ARG A 93 8.02 -3.47 -16.54
C ARG A 93 8.85 -2.85 -17.66
N ASP A 94 8.65 -1.56 -17.94
CA ASP A 94 9.45 -0.86 -18.94
C ASP A 94 10.90 -0.67 -18.44
N GLU A 95 11.11 -0.72 -17.13
CA GLU A 95 12.41 -0.62 -16.45
C GLU A 95 12.89 -1.99 -15.97
N GLN A 96 13.14 -2.89 -16.94
CA GLN A 96 13.36 -4.33 -16.72
C GLN A 96 14.44 -4.67 -15.67
N ALA A 97 15.56 -3.96 -15.65
CA ALA A 97 16.65 -4.22 -14.69
C ALA A 97 16.21 -3.94 -13.24
N ARG A 98 15.51 -2.82 -13.04
CA ARG A 98 14.93 -2.44 -11.75
C ARG A 98 13.82 -3.41 -11.36
N TYR A 99 12.93 -3.75 -12.30
CA TYR A 99 11.86 -4.72 -12.10
C TYR A 99 12.41 -6.07 -11.64
N ASP A 100 13.31 -6.69 -12.39
CA ASP A 100 13.81 -8.05 -12.08
C ASP A 100 14.52 -8.12 -10.73
N LYS A 101 15.24 -7.07 -10.36
CA LYS A 101 16.01 -7.01 -9.12
C LYS A 101 15.12 -6.70 -7.92
N TYR A 102 14.29 -5.66 -8.03
CA TYR A 102 13.63 -5.05 -6.88
C TYR A 102 12.14 -5.36 -6.78
N HIS A 103 11.44 -5.71 -7.86
CA HIS A 103 10.02 -6.06 -7.77
C HIS A 103 9.81 -7.39 -7.04
N LYS A 104 8.91 -7.40 -6.05
CA LYS A 104 8.56 -8.58 -5.26
C LYS A 104 7.05 -8.64 -4.99
N GLY A 105 6.27 -8.98 -6.03
CA GLY A 105 4.80 -9.02 -5.97
C GLY A 105 4.19 -9.69 -4.72
N PRO A 106 4.60 -10.92 -4.36
CA PRO A 106 4.04 -11.64 -3.21
C PRO A 106 4.27 -10.97 -1.84
N TRP A 107 5.28 -10.10 -1.73
CA TRP A 107 5.64 -9.50 -0.44
C TRP A 107 4.59 -8.52 0.09
N HIS A 108 3.67 -8.04 -0.76
CA HIS A 108 2.69 -7.00 -0.41
C HIS A 108 1.46 -7.52 0.33
N TYR A 109 1.23 -8.83 0.36
CA TYR A 109 -0.02 -9.40 0.91
C TYR A 109 0.22 -10.75 1.61
N VAL A 110 -0.82 -11.30 2.22
CA VAL A 110 -0.85 -12.66 2.76
C VAL A 110 -1.81 -13.52 1.96
N GLY A 111 -1.34 -14.67 1.46
CA GLY A 111 -2.15 -15.71 0.82
C GLY A 111 -3.00 -16.51 1.81
N SER A 112 -3.84 -15.83 2.60
CA SER A 112 -4.81 -16.47 3.50
C SER A 112 -6.24 -16.29 3.00
N TYR A 113 -7.12 -17.25 3.29
CA TYR A 113 -8.47 -17.27 2.71
C TYR A 113 -9.55 -17.41 3.76
N TRP A 114 -10.74 -16.91 3.43
CA TRP A 114 -11.92 -17.05 4.27
C TRP A 114 -13.17 -17.17 3.40
N LYS A 115 -14.25 -17.68 3.99
CA LYS A 115 -15.57 -17.74 3.33
C LYS A 115 -16.67 -17.36 4.30
N GLN A 116 -17.75 -16.82 3.76
CA GLN A 116 -18.96 -16.55 4.52
C GLN A 116 -19.78 -17.85 4.69
N THR A 117 -20.26 -18.12 5.91
CA THR A 117 -21.20 -19.21 6.21
C THR A 117 -22.44 -18.65 6.91
N GLU A 118 -23.47 -19.48 7.10
CA GLU A 118 -24.65 -19.12 7.89
C GLU A 118 -24.31 -18.73 9.33
N SER A 119 -23.23 -19.31 9.89
CA SER A 119 -22.75 -19.02 11.24
C SER A 119 -21.76 -17.85 11.32
N GLY A 120 -21.49 -17.18 10.19
CA GLY A 120 -20.50 -16.10 10.09
C GLY A 120 -19.28 -16.45 9.24
N PRO A 121 -18.29 -15.54 9.17
CA PRO A 121 -17.07 -15.76 8.40
C PRO A 121 -16.16 -16.80 9.09
N VAL A 122 -15.59 -17.71 8.30
CA VAL A 122 -14.63 -18.73 8.77
C VAL A 122 -13.43 -18.78 7.84
N GLU A 123 -12.29 -19.25 8.35
CA GLU A 123 -11.11 -19.49 7.52
C GLU A 123 -11.40 -20.57 6.46
N ALA A 124 -10.73 -20.44 5.31
CA ALA A 124 -10.81 -21.37 4.20
C ALA A 124 -9.40 -21.81 3.77
N GLU A 125 -9.30 -23.00 3.19
CA GLU A 125 -8.07 -23.46 2.57
C GLU A 125 -7.84 -22.72 1.24
N GLY A 126 -6.58 -22.56 0.86
CA GLY A 126 -6.17 -21.97 -0.41
C GLY A 126 -4.66 -21.95 -0.56
N PHE A 127 -4.18 -21.28 -1.61
CA PHE A 127 -2.75 -21.21 -1.93
C PHE A 127 -2.00 -20.25 -1.01
N VAL A 128 -1.02 -20.75 -0.27
CA VAL A 128 -0.16 -19.93 0.57
C VAL A 128 1.13 -19.63 -0.19
N ASP A 129 1.43 -18.35 -0.40
CA ASP A 129 2.72 -17.90 -0.93
C ASP A 129 3.83 -18.19 0.10
N ASP A 130 4.95 -18.74 -0.36
CA ASP A 130 6.14 -19.03 0.48
C ASP A 130 6.91 -17.76 0.91
N GLU A 131 6.58 -16.60 0.34
CA GLU A 131 7.21 -15.32 0.67
C GLU A 131 6.14 -14.23 0.81
N HIS A 132 5.70 -13.97 2.03
CA HIS A 132 4.62 -13.02 2.28
C HIS A 132 4.99 -11.93 3.28
N ILE A 133 4.15 -10.90 3.36
CA ILE A 133 4.41 -9.66 4.10
C ILE A 133 4.85 -9.86 5.56
N VAL A 134 4.22 -10.81 6.27
CA VAL A 134 4.51 -11.11 7.69
C VAL A 134 5.95 -11.58 7.85
N GLU A 135 6.40 -12.53 7.02
CA GLU A 135 7.75 -13.08 7.05
C GLU A 135 8.78 -12.02 6.65
N ARG A 136 8.47 -11.20 5.64
CA ARG A 136 9.37 -10.14 5.16
C ARG A 136 9.59 -9.05 6.18
N ILE A 137 8.57 -8.62 6.90
CA ILE A 137 8.73 -7.65 7.99
C ILE A 137 9.63 -8.22 9.10
N SER A 138 9.46 -9.50 9.46
CA SER A 138 10.28 -10.17 10.47
C SER A 138 11.74 -10.30 10.02
N LEU A 139 11.98 -10.73 8.79
CA LEU A 139 13.32 -10.83 8.20
C LEU A 139 14.01 -9.47 8.15
N PHE A 140 13.31 -8.42 7.68
CA PHE A 140 13.90 -7.08 7.60
C PHE A 140 14.21 -6.49 8.98
N ARG A 141 13.44 -6.82 10.02
CA ARG A 141 13.81 -6.45 11.39
C ARG A 141 15.18 -7.03 11.76
N GLU A 142 15.46 -8.29 11.41
CA GLU A 142 16.73 -8.94 11.70
C GLU A 142 17.88 -8.33 10.90
N THR A 143 17.71 -8.19 9.58
CA THR A 143 18.77 -7.69 8.69
C THR A 143 19.09 -6.22 8.91
N LEU A 144 18.10 -5.37 9.24
CA LEU A 144 18.35 -3.96 9.56
C LEU A 144 19.16 -3.80 10.86
N ASN A 145 19.04 -4.72 11.83
CA ASN A 145 19.84 -4.75 13.05
C ASN A 145 21.24 -5.39 12.86
N SER A 146 21.49 -6.06 11.74
CA SER A 146 22.75 -6.76 11.49
C SER A 146 23.87 -5.77 11.12
N GLU A 147 25.07 -5.94 11.68
CA GLU A 147 26.27 -5.19 11.26
C GLU A 147 26.85 -5.69 9.92
N GLU A 148 26.46 -6.90 9.50
CA GLU A 148 26.97 -7.54 8.28
C GLU A 148 26.23 -7.10 7.01
N THR A 149 25.04 -6.50 7.15
CA THR A 149 24.23 -6.03 6.02
C THR A 149 24.72 -4.64 5.58
N SER A 150 25.02 -4.48 4.29
CA SER A 150 25.57 -3.22 3.75
C SER A 150 24.56 -2.07 3.83
N ALA A 151 25.05 -0.82 3.77
CA ALA A 151 24.19 0.36 3.84
C ALA A 151 23.23 0.42 2.63
N GLU A 152 23.70 0.03 1.45
CA GLU A 152 22.91 -0.04 0.22
C GLU A 152 21.76 -1.05 0.35
N GLU A 153 22.03 -2.25 0.90
CA GLU A 153 21.00 -3.26 1.13
C GLU A 153 20.00 -2.80 2.20
N LYS A 154 20.49 -2.18 3.29
CA LYS A 154 19.62 -1.58 4.31
C LYS A 154 18.75 -0.47 3.74
N ALA A 155 19.24 0.35 2.81
CA ALA A 155 18.44 1.40 2.18
C ALA A 155 17.21 0.82 1.46
N ILE A 156 17.41 -0.27 0.70
CA ILE A 156 16.34 -0.99 0.01
C ILE A 156 15.36 -1.61 1.02
N GLN A 157 15.88 -2.22 2.09
CA GLN A 157 15.04 -2.84 3.12
C GLN A 157 14.25 -1.80 3.94
N ILE A 158 14.80 -0.60 4.17
CA ILE A 158 14.05 0.50 4.80
C ILE A 158 12.88 0.90 3.89
N ALA A 159 13.11 1.13 2.60
CA ALA A 159 12.03 1.46 1.66
C ALA A 159 10.92 0.38 1.64
N TRP A 160 11.32 -0.89 1.65
CA TRP A 160 10.37 -2.00 1.81
C TRP A 160 9.63 -1.97 3.16
N ILE A 161 10.30 -1.74 4.29
CA ILE A 161 9.62 -1.63 5.60
C ILE A 161 8.61 -0.48 5.62
N LEU A 162 8.95 0.69 5.05
CA LEU A 162 8.04 1.82 4.95
C LEU A 162 6.77 1.46 4.19
N HIS A 163 6.88 0.63 3.17
CA HIS A 163 5.74 0.17 2.38
C HIS A 163 4.96 -0.97 3.07
N LEU A 164 5.65 -2.04 3.47
CA LEU A 164 5.03 -3.25 4.02
C LEU A 164 4.29 -2.99 5.35
N VAL A 165 4.78 -2.07 6.19
CA VAL A 165 4.04 -1.70 7.40
C VAL A 165 2.75 -0.94 7.04
N GLY A 166 2.72 -0.22 5.93
CA GLY A 166 1.48 0.32 5.36
C GLY A 166 0.54 -0.78 4.89
N ASP A 167 1.02 -1.66 4.00
CA ASP A 167 0.26 -2.72 3.36
C ASP A 167 -0.41 -3.66 4.36
N ILE A 168 0.32 -4.14 5.36
CA ILE A 168 -0.23 -5.07 6.35
C ILE A 168 -1.37 -4.44 7.18
N HIS A 169 -1.45 -3.10 7.23
CA HIS A 169 -2.54 -2.40 7.89
C HIS A 169 -3.75 -2.14 6.99
N MET A 170 -3.61 -2.28 5.67
CA MET A 170 -4.71 -2.28 4.70
C MET A 170 -5.49 -3.61 4.85
N PRO A 171 -6.78 -3.61 5.26
CA PRO A 171 -7.49 -4.85 5.59
C PRO A 171 -7.43 -5.93 4.49
N LEU A 172 -7.68 -5.56 3.24
CA LEU A 172 -7.75 -6.49 2.11
C LEU A 172 -6.41 -7.10 1.69
N HIS A 173 -5.29 -6.63 2.25
CA HIS A 173 -3.96 -7.23 2.05
C HIS A 173 -3.74 -8.49 2.89
N ASN A 174 -4.61 -8.74 3.86
CA ASN A 174 -4.39 -9.78 4.88
C ASN A 174 -5.14 -11.08 4.57
N THR A 175 -6.20 -11.04 3.76
CA THR A 175 -6.95 -12.25 3.37
C THR A 175 -7.84 -12.03 2.14
N SER A 176 -8.08 -13.08 1.37
CA SER A 176 -8.97 -13.12 0.21
C SER A 176 -10.27 -13.87 0.51
N ARG A 177 -11.39 -13.37 -0.01
CA ARG A 177 -12.70 -14.01 0.17
C ARG A 177 -12.93 -15.08 -0.90
N VAL A 178 -13.34 -16.26 -0.48
CA VAL A 178 -13.72 -17.38 -1.35
C VAL A 178 -15.25 -17.42 -1.50
N THR A 179 -15.71 -17.52 -2.73
CA THR A 179 -17.12 -17.73 -3.10
C THR A 179 -17.20 -18.80 -4.19
N GLU A 180 -18.41 -19.17 -4.61
CA GLU A 180 -18.58 -20.05 -5.77
C GLU A 180 -18.00 -19.44 -7.06
N ASP A 181 -18.07 -18.12 -7.21
CA ASP A 181 -17.53 -17.39 -8.38
C ASP A 181 -16.02 -17.15 -8.30
N THR A 182 -15.45 -17.14 -7.09
CA THR A 182 -14.01 -16.95 -6.85
C THR A 182 -13.47 -18.06 -5.95
N PRO A 183 -13.39 -19.32 -6.46
CA PRO A 183 -12.95 -20.47 -5.67
C PRO A 183 -11.49 -20.36 -5.22
N ASP A 184 -10.65 -19.65 -5.98
CA ASP A 184 -9.24 -19.37 -5.65
C ASP A 184 -9.05 -18.06 -4.87
N GLY A 185 -10.14 -17.50 -4.33
CA GLY A 185 -10.17 -16.21 -3.65
C GLY A 185 -10.37 -15.01 -4.58
N ASP A 186 -10.94 -13.94 -4.05
CA ASP A 186 -11.24 -12.71 -4.77
C ASP A 186 -10.06 -11.73 -4.88
N ARG A 187 -8.83 -12.22 -4.60
CA ARG A 187 -7.57 -11.46 -4.68
C ARG A 187 -7.62 -10.20 -3.82
N GLY A 188 -8.00 -10.34 -2.55
CA GLY A 188 -8.18 -9.22 -1.63
C GLY A 188 -9.20 -8.21 -2.15
N GLY A 189 -10.34 -8.66 -2.69
CA GLY A 189 -11.37 -7.77 -3.24
C GLY A 189 -11.08 -7.20 -4.64
N ASN A 190 -9.95 -7.54 -5.27
CA ASN A 190 -9.69 -7.14 -6.67
C ASN A 190 -10.71 -7.73 -7.64
N SER A 191 -11.29 -8.90 -7.34
CA SER A 191 -12.35 -9.52 -8.14
C SER A 191 -13.76 -9.04 -7.75
N PHE A 192 -13.90 -8.24 -6.69
CA PHE A 192 -15.18 -7.63 -6.31
C PHE A 192 -15.37 -6.30 -7.08
N ARG A 193 -16.07 -6.34 -8.20
CA ARG A 193 -16.31 -5.16 -9.05
C ARG A 193 -17.42 -4.27 -8.51
N PHE A 194 -17.22 -2.96 -8.61
CA PHE A 194 -18.28 -1.95 -8.45
C PHE A 194 -18.88 -1.59 -9.82
N GLY A 195 -19.74 -0.57 -9.86
CA GLY A 195 -20.28 -0.04 -11.12
C GLY A 195 -19.22 0.64 -12.01
N ASP A 196 -19.64 1.21 -13.13
CA ASP A 196 -18.75 1.70 -14.21
C ASP A 196 -17.90 2.95 -13.88
N SER A 197 -18.04 3.50 -12.68
CA SER A 197 -17.30 4.69 -12.23
C SER A 197 -16.12 4.30 -11.34
N TRP A 198 -15.05 5.08 -11.38
CA TRP A 198 -13.96 4.91 -10.42
C TRP A 198 -14.45 5.16 -8.99
N PRO A 199 -14.01 4.36 -8.00
CA PRO A 199 -13.18 3.15 -8.15
C PRO A 199 -13.98 1.93 -8.63
N TRP A 200 -13.38 1.14 -9.51
CA TRP A 200 -14.01 0.02 -10.23
C TRP A 200 -14.08 -1.30 -9.46
N ASN A 201 -13.34 -1.42 -8.35
CA ASN A 201 -13.37 -2.61 -7.51
C ASN A 201 -13.07 -2.26 -6.05
N LEU A 202 -13.40 -3.20 -5.18
CA LEU A 202 -13.30 -3.03 -3.74
C LEU A 202 -11.86 -2.78 -3.27
N HIS A 203 -10.88 -3.50 -3.80
CA HIS A 203 -9.47 -3.31 -3.45
C HIS A 203 -9.01 -1.88 -3.77
N ALA A 204 -9.22 -1.45 -5.03
CA ALA A 204 -8.87 -0.11 -5.48
C ALA A 204 -9.59 1.00 -4.70
N TYR A 205 -10.81 0.76 -4.23
CA TYR A 205 -11.54 1.69 -3.37
C TYR A 205 -10.88 1.87 -2.00
N TRP A 206 -10.45 0.78 -1.36
CA TRP A 206 -9.73 0.85 -0.09
C TRP A 206 -8.33 1.44 -0.27
N ASP A 207 -7.59 0.99 -1.28
CA ASP A 207 -6.28 1.52 -1.68
C ASP A 207 -6.29 3.04 -1.83
N GLY A 208 -7.29 3.56 -2.56
CA GLY A 208 -7.45 4.98 -2.86
C GLY A 208 -8.33 5.76 -1.89
N ILE A 209 -8.62 5.24 -0.69
CA ILE A 209 -9.67 5.79 0.18
C ILE A 209 -9.48 7.27 0.54
N ILE A 210 -8.24 7.74 0.64
CA ILE A 210 -7.93 9.16 0.94
C ILE A 210 -8.37 10.03 -0.23
N ASP A 211 -8.04 9.64 -1.46
CA ASP A 211 -8.39 10.40 -2.66
C ASP A 211 -9.89 10.30 -2.98
N VAL A 212 -10.53 9.17 -2.63
CA VAL A 212 -11.99 9.02 -2.72
C VAL A 212 -12.70 9.96 -1.74
N ALA A 213 -12.26 10.00 -0.48
CA ALA A 213 -12.93 10.73 0.59
C ALA A 213 -12.60 12.23 0.58
N ASN A 214 -11.36 12.58 0.23
CA ASN A 214 -10.82 13.93 0.22
C ASN A 214 -10.12 14.24 -1.11
N PRO A 215 -10.84 14.37 -2.23
CA PRO A 215 -10.20 14.68 -3.51
C PRO A 215 -9.31 15.92 -3.41
N LYS A 216 -8.05 15.80 -3.86
CA LYS A 216 -7.10 16.91 -3.87
C LYS A 216 -7.59 18.02 -4.80
N GLY A 217 -7.57 19.26 -4.33
CA GLY A 217 -7.84 20.42 -5.18
C GLY A 217 -6.69 20.69 -6.15
N ASP A 218 -7.00 21.22 -7.33
CA ASP A 218 -6.01 21.48 -8.39
C ASP A 218 -4.88 22.44 -7.96
N ASP A 219 -5.21 23.41 -7.11
CA ASP A 219 -4.26 24.42 -6.60
C ASP A 219 -3.48 23.96 -5.36
N VAL A 220 -3.68 22.72 -4.88
CA VAL A 220 -3.02 22.19 -3.69
C VAL A 220 -1.80 21.38 -4.09
N GLU A 221 -0.64 21.77 -3.56
CA GLU A 221 0.61 21.02 -3.73
C GLU A 221 0.50 19.62 -3.11
N ASP A 222 1.05 18.61 -3.78
CA ASP A 222 0.98 17.22 -3.35
C ASP A 222 1.45 17.03 -1.91
N PHE A 223 2.56 17.69 -1.55
CA PHE A 223 3.12 17.58 -0.20
C PHE A 223 2.19 18.16 0.86
N GLU A 224 1.61 19.34 0.61
CA GLU A 224 0.65 19.96 1.52
C GLU A 224 -0.57 19.06 1.71
N TYR A 225 -1.07 18.45 0.64
CA TYR A 225 -2.18 17.50 0.68
C TYR A 225 -1.90 16.26 1.52
N TYR A 226 -0.70 15.68 1.42
CA TYR A 226 -0.32 14.54 2.26
C TYR A 226 -0.21 14.94 3.73
N LEU A 227 0.41 16.09 4.02
CA LEU A 227 0.58 16.58 5.39
C LEU A 227 -0.75 16.95 6.05
N SER A 228 -1.67 17.59 5.32
CA SER A 228 -2.99 17.94 5.85
C SER A 228 -3.80 16.69 6.21
N ASN A 229 -3.73 15.65 5.37
CA ASN A 229 -4.40 14.37 5.65
C ASN A 229 -3.76 13.64 6.84
N ALA A 230 -2.43 13.61 6.92
CA ALA A 230 -1.73 13.04 8.07
C ALA A 230 -2.08 13.76 9.38
N GLU A 231 -2.15 15.09 9.37
CA GLU A 231 -2.52 15.88 10.56
C GLU A 231 -3.97 15.65 10.99
N MET A 232 -4.90 15.65 10.04
CA MET A 232 -6.30 15.31 10.31
C MET A 232 -6.43 13.91 10.93
N ILE A 233 -5.74 12.91 10.37
CA ILE A 233 -5.79 11.53 10.88
C ILE A 233 -5.22 11.45 12.29
N LYS A 234 -4.04 12.05 12.56
CA LYS A 234 -3.44 12.08 13.91
C LYS A 234 -4.32 12.82 14.91
N THR A 235 -4.97 13.90 14.50
CA THR A 235 -5.88 14.67 15.36
C THR A 235 -7.09 13.84 15.76
N LYS A 236 -7.66 13.10 14.81
CA LYS A 236 -8.82 12.22 15.03
C LYS A 236 -8.46 10.96 15.83
N HIS A 237 -7.27 10.41 15.58
CA HIS A 237 -6.78 9.17 16.15
C HIS A 237 -5.39 9.38 16.79
N PRO A 238 -5.30 10.05 17.95
CA PRO A 238 -4.03 10.34 18.59
C PRO A 238 -3.31 9.06 19.03
N LYS A 239 -1.97 9.09 19.11
CA LYS A 239 -1.14 7.93 19.52
C LYS A 239 -1.63 7.26 20.82
N SER A 240 -2.13 8.05 21.77
CA SER A 240 -2.67 7.56 23.05
C SER A 240 -3.90 6.66 22.92
N GLU A 241 -4.64 6.71 21.81
CA GLU A 241 -5.76 5.79 21.52
C GLU A 241 -5.27 4.34 21.41
N PHE A 242 -4.02 4.13 21.00
CA PHE A 242 -3.46 2.83 20.65
C PHE A 242 -2.43 2.30 21.66
N ASN A 243 -2.46 2.80 22.90
CA ASN A 243 -1.57 2.35 23.97
C ASN A 243 -1.63 0.82 24.12
N GLY A 244 -0.47 0.16 24.19
CA GLY A 244 -0.34 -1.29 24.24
C GLY A 244 -0.44 -2.00 22.88
N LEU A 245 -1.13 -1.44 21.88
CA LEU A 245 -1.16 -2.00 20.52
C LEU A 245 0.09 -1.65 19.71
N ILE A 246 0.67 -0.48 19.96
CA ILE A 246 1.90 -0.01 19.30
C ILE A 246 3.12 -0.80 19.79
N ASP A 247 3.12 -1.20 21.06
CA ASP A 247 4.22 -1.94 21.69
C ASP A 247 4.29 -3.39 21.18
N LEU A 248 3.17 -3.92 20.65
CA LEU A 248 3.10 -5.23 20.00
C LEU A 248 3.69 -5.16 18.59
N GLN A 249 5.01 -5.19 18.54
CA GLN A 249 5.84 -5.09 17.35
C GLN A 249 5.98 -6.44 16.60
N ASP A 250 4.84 -7.08 16.32
CA ASP A 250 4.73 -8.41 15.73
C ASP A 250 3.82 -8.38 14.49
N SER A 251 4.37 -8.69 13.32
CA SER A 251 3.67 -8.66 12.04
C SER A 251 2.55 -9.70 11.96
N GLN A 252 2.63 -10.82 12.67
CA GLN A 252 1.55 -11.81 12.72
C GLN A 252 0.33 -11.24 13.45
N VAL A 253 0.55 -10.47 14.53
CA VAL A 253 -0.53 -9.77 15.24
C VAL A 253 -1.20 -8.75 14.31
N TRP A 254 -0.39 -7.95 13.59
CA TRP A 254 -0.91 -6.93 12.67
C TRP A 254 -1.75 -7.54 11.54
N ASN A 255 -1.29 -8.67 11.00
CA ASN A 255 -2.01 -9.45 9.99
C ASN A 255 -3.34 -10.00 10.54
N ASN A 256 -3.32 -10.59 11.74
CA ASN A 256 -4.54 -11.14 12.36
C ASN A 256 -5.62 -10.06 12.58
N GLU A 257 -5.22 -8.86 13.00
CA GLU A 257 -6.14 -7.72 13.09
C GLU A 257 -6.75 -7.35 11.74
N GLY A 258 -5.92 -7.30 10.68
CA GLY A 258 -6.36 -7.01 9.32
C GLY A 258 -7.33 -8.07 8.79
N LYS A 259 -7.03 -9.36 9.01
CA LYS A 259 -7.91 -10.49 8.67
C LYS A 259 -9.26 -10.36 9.35
N GLU A 260 -9.27 -10.10 10.66
CA GLU A 260 -10.50 -9.96 11.43
C GLU A 260 -11.38 -8.80 10.91
N ILE A 261 -10.77 -7.65 10.62
CA ILE A 261 -11.48 -6.52 10.03
C ILE A 261 -12.06 -6.89 8.67
N THR A 262 -11.29 -7.53 7.80
CA THR A 262 -11.73 -7.94 6.47
C THR A 262 -12.94 -8.87 6.55
N MET A 263 -12.84 -9.91 7.36
CA MET A 263 -13.89 -10.91 7.54
C MET A 263 -15.17 -10.34 8.14
N LYS A 264 -15.07 -9.38 9.07
CA LYS A 264 -16.22 -8.90 9.85
C LYS A 264 -16.83 -7.58 9.37
N LYS A 265 -16.08 -6.76 8.63
CA LYS A 265 -16.44 -5.35 8.36
C LYS A 265 -16.35 -4.95 6.89
N VAL A 266 -15.41 -5.52 6.13
CA VAL A 266 -15.15 -5.06 4.76
C VAL A 266 -16.22 -5.53 3.76
N TYR A 267 -16.88 -6.66 4.05
CA TYR A 267 -17.93 -7.25 3.21
C TYR A 267 -19.29 -7.33 3.95
N PRO A 268 -19.92 -6.20 4.28
CA PRO A 268 -21.26 -6.21 4.85
C PRO A 268 -22.30 -6.66 3.81
N GLU A 269 -23.47 -7.06 4.26
CA GLU A 269 -24.55 -7.60 3.40
C GLU A 269 -25.07 -6.59 2.36
N ASP A 270 -24.97 -5.29 2.64
CA ASP A 270 -25.40 -4.22 1.73
C ASP A 270 -24.38 -3.90 0.63
N LEU A 271 -23.15 -4.41 0.72
CA LEU A 271 -22.13 -4.25 -0.30
C LEU A 271 -22.35 -5.27 -1.44
N LYS A 272 -22.69 -4.79 -2.63
CA LYS A 272 -23.03 -5.62 -3.79
C LYS A 272 -22.09 -5.42 -4.96
N GLN A 273 -21.84 -6.50 -5.70
CA GLN A 273 -21.08 -6.41 -6.95
C GLN A 273 -21.87 -5.63 -8.01
N ASN A 274 -21.15 -4.89 -8.85
CA ASN A 274 -21.66 -4.06 -9.94
C ASN A 274 -22.53 -2.87 -9.47
N GLU A 275 -22.56 -2.59 -8.17
CA GLU A 275 -23.17 -1.39 -7.59
C GLU A 275 -22.06 -0.51 -6.99
N GLN A 276 -22.29 0.80 -6.92
CA GLN A 276 -21.39 1.69 -6.17
C GLN A 276 -21.68 1.58 -4.66
N PRO A 277 -20.68 1.76 -3.77
CA PRO A 277 -20.91 1.67 -2.34
C PRO A 277 -21.95 2.66 -1.82
N SER A 278 -22.74 2.23 -0.83
CA SER A 278 -23.67 3.09 -0.09
C SER A 278 -22.90 4.17 0.68
N GLU A 279 -23.56 5.28 1.01
CA GLU A 279 -22.93 6.32 1.85
C GLU A 279 -22.53 5.77 3.23
N GLU A 280 -23.32 4.85 3.78
CA GLU A 280 -23.00 4.15 5.03
C GLU A 280 -21.71 3.32 4.90
N TYR A 281 -21.55 2.59 3.80
CA TYR A 281 -20.30 1.88 3.52
C TYR A 281 -19.12 2.84 3.38
N LYS A 282 -19.31 3.97 2.68
CA LYS A 282 -18.24 4.96 2.49
C LYS A 282 -17.75 5.53 3.81
N GLU A 283 -18.68 5.93 4.67
CA GLU A 283 -18.37 6.44 6.01
C GLU A 283 -17.67 5.37 6.87
N MET A 284 -18.17 4.14 6.87
CA MET A 284 -17.57 3.03 7.61
C MET A 284 -16.13 2.76 7.15
N ALA A 285 -15.93 2.62 5.83
CA ALA A 285 -14.64 2.30 5.25
C ALA A 285 -13.63 3.42 5.51
N TYR A 286 -14.03 4.69 5.34
CA TYR A 286 -13.14 5.82 5.59
C TYR A 286 -12.75 5.95 7.06
N ASN A 287 -13.71 5.85 7.98
CA ASN A 287 -13.43 5.86 9.42
C ASN A 287 -12.49 4.72 9.84
N MET A 288 -12.67 3.52 9.29
CA MET A 288 -11.81 2.37 9.55
C MET A 288 -10.40 2.60 8.99
N ALA A 289 -10.30 3.07 7.75
CA ALA A 289 -9.03 3.32 7.09
C ALA A 289 -8.20 4.36 7.84
N GLN A 290 -8.79 5.50 8.24
CA GLN A 290 -8.10 6.52 9.04
C GLN A 290 -7.49 5.93 10.32
N LYS A 291 -8.26 5.10 11.03
CA LYS A 291 -7.78 4.42 12.25
C LYS A 291 -6.63 3.46 11.98
N ARG A 292 -6.69 2.69 10.87
CA ARG A 292 -5.62 1.76 10.45
C ARG A 292 -4.37 2.50 9.99
N MET A 293 -4.51 3.60 9.25
CA MET A 293 -3.40 4.46 8.83
C MET A 293 -2.69 5.10 10.03
N ALA A 294 -3.44 5.62 11.00
CA ALA A 294 -2.87 6.15 12.25
C ALA A 294 -2.05 5.09 12.98
N LEU A 295 -2.66 3.92 13.22
CA LEU A 295 -1.99 2.80 13.89
C LEU A 295 -0.74 2.33 13.13
N SER A 296 -0.83 2.24 11.79
CA SER A 296 0.31 1.89 10.92
C SER A 296 1.45 2.88 11.09
N GLY A 297 1.19 4.18 10.99
CA GLY A 297 2.22 5.22 11.14
C GLY A 297 2.88 5.19 12.53
N TYR A 298 2.11 4.98 13.59
CA TYR A 298 2.66 4.88 14.94
C TYR A 298 3.48 3.60 15.17
N ARG A 299 3.03 2.45 14.65
CA ARG A 299 3.78 1.20 14.70
C ARG A 299 5.05 1.27 13.87
N MET A 300 5.01 1.91 12.71
CA MET A 300 6.18 2.14 11.85
C MET A 300 7.22 3.01 12.56
N ALA A 301 6.79 4.11 13.19
CA ALA A 301 7.69 4.96 13.96
C ALA A 301 8.34 4.19 15.11
N GLU A 302 7.57 3.40 15.87
CA GLU A 302 8.08 2.58 16.96
C GLU A 302 9.05 1.51 16.46
N PHE A 303 8.71 0.80 15.38
CA PHE A 303 9.58 -0.17 14.72
C PHE A 303 10.94 0.44 14.39
N LEU A 304 10.93 1.58 13.71
CA LEU A 304 12.14 2.25 13.25
C LEU A 304 12.93 2.87 14.40
N ASN A 305 12.28 3.41 15.42
CA ASN A 305 12.93 3.92 16.62
C ASN A 305 13.68 2.82 17.40
N GLN A 306 13.13 1.60 17.47
CA GLN A 306 13.79 0.49 18.16
C GLN A 306 15.09 0.05 17.48
N ILE A 307 15.18 0.22 16.16
CA ILE A 307 16.33 -0.17 15.34
C ILE A 307 17.34 0.98 15.23
N PHE A 308 16.87 2.18 14.88
CA PHE A 308 17.72 3.30 14.49
C PHE A 308 17.79 4.42 15.54
N GLY A 309 17.00 4.34 16.61
CA GLY A 309 16.96 5.37 17.66
C GLY A 309 18.03 5.23 18.75
N LYS A 310 18.97 4.31 18.57
CA LYS A 310 20.10 4.06 19.48
C LYS A 310 21.35 4.80 19.03
#